data_AF-C2E7L8-F1
#
_entry.id   AF-C2E7L8-F1
#
_cell.length_a   1.000
_cell.length_b   1.000
_cell.length_c   1.000
_cell.angle_alpha   90.00
_cell.angle_beta   90.00
_cell.angle_gamma   90.00
#
_symmetry.space_group_name_H-M   'P 1'
#
loop_
_entity.id
_entity.type
_entity.pdbx_description
1 polymer ?
#
loop_
_entity_poly.entity_id
_entity_poly.type
_entity_poly.pdbx_seq_one_letter_code
_entity_poly.pdbx_strand_id
1 'polypeptide(L)'
;MKQHPLKKITPNILVTTNMMAGNPLMDPFVGFDYQKVARHLDFISWDSYPAWGNDVQSTEELGRNVGLIHDFFRSLKHQNFLVMENTPSRVNWHNFDRAKRSGMHELASLQDVAHGSQGVLYFQLRASRGSSEMFHGAVIENRHPEKTRAFKDVTKVGKDLEKISPIVATNYAKAKVAIVFSYDSYWALQEAESYSENKKVWQTIQKHYRYFYDHDIPVDFVSPEDEFSQYDLLIVPMHFLMSKSYLEKIDNYVKNDGKLVGTYISGVVDENDLAYMNEWPKEL
;
A
#
# COMPACT_ATOMS: atom_id res chain seq x y z
N MET A 1 14.06 -9.68 15.90
CA MET A 1 15.23 -9.02 15.27
C MET A 1 16.56 -9.22 15.99
N LYS A 2 16.65 -9.24 17.33
CA LYS A 2 17.95 -9.33 18.06
C LYS A 2 18.81 -10.57 17.76
N GLN A 3 18.27 -11.62 17.14
CA GLN A 3 19.00 -12.83 16.78
C GLN A 3 19.44 -12.88 15.30
N HIS A 4 19.08 -11.88 14.48
CA HIS A 4 19.44 -11.85 13.06
C HIS A 4 20.94 -11.61 12.86
N PRO A 5 21.65 -12.38 12.00
CA PRO A 5 23.10 -12.25 11.81
C PRO A 5 23.53 -10.84 11.43
N LEU A 6 22.77 -10.14 10.57
CA LEU A 6 23.04 -8.73 10.25
C LEU A 6 22.98 -7.83 11.48
N LYS A 7 22.00 -8.01 12.37
CA LYS A 7 21.89 -7.18 13.59
C LYS A 7 22.94 -7.50 14.64
N LYS A 8 23.57 -8.68 14.60
CA LYS A 8 24.72 -9.02 15.45
C LYS A 8 25.99 -8.27 15.03
N ILE A 9 26.22 -8.12 13.72
CA ILE A 9 27.46 -7.53 13.17
C ILE A 9 27.30 -6.03 12.94
N THR A 10 26.14 -5.60 12.43
CA THR A 10 25.84 -4.21 12.06
C THR A 10 24.55 -3.74 12.74
N PRO A 11 24.51 -3.61 14.08
CA PRO A 11 23.29 -3.28 14.82
C PRO A 11 22.67 -1.93 14.43
N ASN A 12 23.50 -0.97 14.00
CA ASN A 12 23.09 0.39 13.66
C ASN A 12 22.63 0.55 12.19
N ILE A 13 22.78 -0.49 11.35
CA ILE A 13 22.33 -0.45 9.96
C ILE A 13 20.86 -0.86 9.90
N LEU A 14 20.05 -0.02 9.26
CA LEU A 14 18.63 -0.27 9.07
C LEU A 14 18.42 -1.39 8.03
N VAL A 15 17.43 -2.24 8.28
CA VAL A 15 17.10 -3.43 7.50
C VAL A 15 15.64 -3.31 7.04
N THR A 16 15.43 -3.56 5.76
CA THR A 16 14.12 -3.68 5.12
C THR A 16 14.11 -4.88 4.17
N THR A 17 12.94 -5.20 3.65
CA THR A 17 12.72 -6.01 2.45
C THR A 17 11.62 -5.32 1.64
N ASN A 18 11.72 -5.34 0.33
CA ASN A 18 10.72 -4.75 -0.55
C ASN A 18 9.42 -5.58 -0.57
N MET A 19 8.30 -4.89 -0.43
CA MET A 19 6.94 -5.40 -0.52
C MET A 19 6.35 -5.15 -1.91
N MET A 20 5.26 -5.83 -2.26
CA MET A 20 4.67 -5.80 -3.60
C MET A 20 3.17 -5.50 -3.58
N ALA A 21 2.66 -4.97 -4.69
CA ALA A 21 1.25 -4.81 -4.96
C ALA A 21 0.88 -5.35 -6.35
N GLY A 22 -0.36 -5.78 -6.51
CA GLY A 22 -0.93 -6.32 -7.73
C GLY A 22 -1.31 -5.25 -8.76
N ASN A 23 -1.31 -5.64 -10.03
CA ASN A 23 -1.75 -4.82 -11.15
C ASN A 23 -3.04 -5.40 -11.78
N PRO A 24 -3.87 -4.58 -12.43
CA PRO A 24 -3.72 -3.13 -12.62
C PRO A 24 -4.33 -2.30 -11.48
N LEU A 25 -4.97 -2.93 -10.50
CA LEU A 25 -5.83 -2.26 -9.51
C LEU A 25 -5.12 -1.85 -8.21
N MET A 26 -3.82 -2.14 -8.03
CA MET A 26 -3.02 -1.79 -6.84
C MET A 26 -3.49 -2.46 -5.54
N ASP A 27 -3.84 -3.74 -5.62
CA ASP A 27 -4.17 -4.58 -4.46
C ASP A 27 -2.89 -4.95 -3.69
N PRO A 28 -2.88 -5.02 -2.35
CA PRO A 28 -1.71 -5.49 -1.63
C PRO A 28 -1.41 -6.95 -2.01
N PHE A 29 -0.14 -7.34 -2.00
CA PHE A 29 0.21 -8.75 -2.11
C PHE A 29 -0.31 -9.52 -0.88
N VAL A 30 -0.93 -10.67 -1.15
CA VAL A 30 -1.67 -11.48 -0.16
C VAL A 30 -1.12 -12.89 0.00
N GLY A 31 0.07 -13.18 -0.53
CA GLY A 31 0.71 -14.49 -0.32
C GLY A 31 1.25 -14.68 1.10
N PHE A 32 1.42 -13.60 1.86
CA PHE A 32 1.69 -13.62 3.30
C PHE A 32 1.35 -12.26 3.93
N ASP A 33 1.31 -12.22 5.26
CA ASP A 33 0.86 -11.09 6.05
C ASP A 33 1.96 -10.02 6.24
N TYR A 34 1.84 -8.90 5.52
CA TYR A 34 2.79 -7.79 5.66
C TYR A 34 2.70 -7.05 7.01
N GLN A 35 1.56 -7.08 7.72
CA GLN A 35 1.44 -6.51 9.06
C GLN A 35 2.30 -7.28 10.06
N LYS A 36 2.37 -8.62 9.94
CA LYS A 36 3.29 -9.47 10.71
C LYS A 36 4.75 -9.27 10.29
N VAL A 37 5.04 -9.22 8.98
CA VAL A 37 6.41 -9.00 8.47
C VAL A 37 6.99 -7.66 8.93
N ALA A 38 6.19 -6.58 8.91
CA ALA A 38 6.60 -5.22 9.30
C ALA A 38 7.19 -5.11 10.71
N ARG A 39 6.76 -5.99 11.64
CA ARG A 39 7.29 -6.07 13.02
C ARG A 39 8.77 -6.47 13.07
N HIS A 40 9.25 -7.08 12.00
CA HIS A 40 10.62 -7.58 11.87
C HIS A 40 11.53 -6.69 11.02
N LEU A 41 11.05 -5.53 10.55
CA LEU A 41 11.80 -4.57 9.75
C LEU A 41 12.03 -3.26 10.52
N ASP A 42 13.11 -2.56 10.23
CA ASP A 42 13.35 -1.21 10.77
C ASP A 42 12.52 -0.16 10.03
N PHE A 43 12.34 -0.32 8.72
CA PHE A 43 11.46 0.51 7.90
C PHE A 43 10.81 -0.26 6.77
N ILE A 44 9.70 0.29 6.27
CA ILE A 44 8.93 -0.30 5.17
C ILE A 44 9.50 0.17 3.85
N SER A 45 9.63 -0.76 2.92
CA SER A 45 9.88 -0.44 1.52
C SER A 45 9.02 -1.28 0.59
N TRP A 46 8.69 -0.78 -0.59
CA TRP A 46 7.86 -1.49 -1.55
C TRP A 46 8.12 -1.08 -3.01
N ASP A 47 7.65 -1.90 -3.94
CA ASP A 47 7.89 -1.75 -5.38
C ASP A 47 6.64 -1.27 -6.13
N SER A 48 6.71 -0.04 -6.64
CA SER A 48 5.60 0.68 -7.28
C SER A 48 5.65 0.57 -8.81
N TYR A 49 4.79 -0.31 -9.36
CA TYR A 49 4.62 -0.48 -10.80
C TYR A 49 3.18 -0.26 -11.29
N PRO A 50 2.57 0.92 -11.13
CA PRO A 50 1.23 1.16 -11.62
C PRO A 50 1.20 1.13 -13.15
N ALA A 51 0.20 0.45 -13.73
CA ALA A 51 -0.01 0.36 -15.17
C ALA A 51 -0.54 1.69 -15.76
N TRP A 52 0.26 2.76 -15.73
CA TRP A 52 -0.16 4.09 -16.17
C TRP A 52 -0.66 4.12 -17.62
N GLY A 53 -1.83 4.73 -17.82
CA GLY A 53 -2.48 4.82 -19.13
C GLY A 53 -3.04 3.49 -19.63
N ASN A 54 -3.42 2.58 -18.73
CA ASN A 54 -4.21 1.38 -19.05
C ASN A 54 -5.65 1.73 -19.49
N ASP A 55 -6.38 0.74 -20.00
CA ASP A 55 -7.77 0.90 -20.48
C ASP A 55 -8.82 0.42 -19.46
N VAL A 56 -8.41 0.09 -18.23
CA VAL A 56 -9.28 -0.47 -17.17
C VAL A 56 -9.83 0.63 -16.26
N GLN A 57 -9.04 1.68 -16.03
CA GLN A 57 -9.40 2.80 -15.16
C GLN A 57 -8.73 4.09 -15.64
N SER A 58 -9.32 5.23 -15.29
CA SER A 58 -8.74 6.54 -15.59
C SER A 58 -7.41 6.76 -14.86
N THR A 59 -6.65 7.76 -15.31
CA THR A 59 -5.39 8.15 -14.64
C THR A 59 -5.64 8.63 -13.21
N GLU A 60 -6.76 9.33 -12.97
CA GLU A 60 -7.16 9.80 -11.64
C GLU A 60 -7.49 8.62 -10.72
N GLU A 61 -8.27 7.65 -11.19
CA GLU A 61 -8.60 6.45 -10.41
C GLU A 61 -7.36 5.62 -10.07
N LEU A 62 -6.44 5.43 -11.03
CA LEU A 62 -5.17 4.77 -10.75
C LEU A 62 -4.33 5.58 -9.76
N GLY A 63 -4.27 6.91 -9.91
CA GLY A 63 -3.58 7.80 -8.97
C GLY A 63 -4.10 7.64 -7.54
N ARG A 64 -5.41 7.65 -7.35
CA ARG A 64 -6.02 7.37 -6.04
C ARG A 64 -5.64 5.99 -5.52
N ASN A 65 -5.69 4.96 -6.35
CA ASN A 65 -5.36 3.58 -5.95
C ASN A 65 -3.87 3.44 -5.57
N VAL A 66 -2.99 4.21 -6.21
CA VAL A 66 -1.57 4.34 -5.83
C VAL A 66 -1.44 5.04 -4.47
N GLY A 67 -2.19 6.13 -4.23
CA GLY A 67 -2.24 6.79 -2.93
C GLY A 67 -2.71 5.86 -1.80
N LEU A 68 -3.76 5.08 -2.05
CA LEU A 68 -4.27 4.08 -1.09
C LEU A 68 -3.20 3.06 -0.70
N ILE A 69 -2.48 2.49 -1.67
CA ILE A 69 -1.47 1.48 -1.37
C ILE A 69 -0.23 2.09 -0.69
N HIS A 70 0.11 3.36 -0.98
CA HIS A 70 1.09 4.09 -0.19
C HIS A 70 0.66 4.24 1.27
N ASP A 71 -0.59 4.64 1.51
CA ASP A 71 -1.14 4.80 2.85
C ASP A 71 -1.12 3.45 3.60
N PHE A 72 -1.44 2.35 2.91
CA PHE A 72 -1.31 1.00 3.46
C PHE A 72 0.12 0.70 3.91
N PHE A 73 1.11 0.83 3.02
CA PHE A 73 2.51 0.51 3.35
C PHE A 73 3.10 1.45 4.40
N ARG A 74 2.81 2.75 4.35
CA ARG A 74 3.22 3.72 5.38
C ARG A 74 2.70 3.30 6.75
N SER A 75 1.43 2.88 6.81
CA SER A 75 0.76 2.60 8.07
C SER A 75 1.23 1.31 8.74
N LEU A 76 1.84 0.37 8.02
CA LEU A 76 2.39 -0.87 8.62
C LEU A 76 3.38 -0.62 9.76
N LYS A 77 4.01 0.56 9.80
CA LYS A 77 4.86 1.01 10.91
C LYS A 77 4.53 2.42 11.41
N HIS A 78 3.46 3.04 10.89
CA HIS A 78 3.10 4.44 11.18
C HIS A 78 4.30 5.39 11.11
N GLN A 79 5.07 5.28 10.03
CA GLN A 79 6.26 6.09 9.76
C GLN A 79 6.46 6.26 8.26
N ASN A 80 7.26 7.24 7.85
CA ASN A 80 7.68 7.38 6.47
C ASN A 80 8.33 6.08 5.95
N PHE A 81 8.16 5.82 4.66
CA PHE A 81 8.60 4.57 4.01
C PHE A 81 9.53 4.88 2.84
N LEU A 82 9.89 3.85 2.07
CA LEU A 82 10.68 4.01 0.85
C LEU A 82 10.05 3.26 -0.31
N VAL A 83 9.71 3.94 -1.40
CA VAL A 83 9.51 3.27 -2.69
C VAL A 83 10.89 2.79 -3.15
N MET A 84 11.13 1.48 -3.01
CA MET A 84 12.42 0.84 -3.32
C MET A 84 12.60 0.68 -4.83
N GLU A 85 11.50 0.42 -5.53
CA GLU A 85 11.51 0.30 -6.97
C GLU A 85 10.34 1.05 -7.59
N ASN A 86 10.61 1.76 -8.67
CA ASN A 86 9.64 2.07 -9.70
C ASN A 86 10.33 2.06 -11.07
N THR A 87 9.55 2.02 -12.16
CA THR A 87 10.11 2.19 -13.51
C THR A 87 10.07 3.67 -13.95
N PRO A 88 11.14 4.23 -14.52
CA PRO A 88 11.12 5.57 -15.11
C PRO A 88 10.38 5.60 -16.47
N SER A 89 10.02 4.44 -17.03
CA SER A 89 9.33 4.35 -18.32
C SER A 89 8.22 3.29 -18.34
N ARG A 90 8.56 2.03 -18.58
CA ARG A 90 7.66 0.87 -18.72
C ARG A 90 8.24 -0.34 -17.97
N VAL A 91 7.43 -1.37 -17.74
CA VAL A 91 7.92 -2.68 -17.31
C VAL A 91 8.05 -3.62 -18.53
N ASN A 92 8.26 -4.92 -18.30
CA ASN A 92 8.37 -5.97 -19.32
C ASN A 92 7.43 -7.17 -19.08
N TRP A 93 6.55 -7.06 -18.08
CA TRP A 93 5.76 -8.18 -17.55
C TRP A 93 4.29 -7.82 -17.39
N HIS A 94 3.85 -6.61 -17.77
CA HIS A 94 2.43 -6.30 -17.87
C HIS A 94 1.85 -6.94 -19.14
N ASN A 95 0.53 -7.16 -19.16
CA ASN A 95 -0.15 -7.60 -20.38
C ASN A 95 0.09 -6.63 -21.56
N PHE A 96 0.25 -5.33 -21.25
CA PHE A 96 0.65 -4.30 -22.19
C PHE A 96 1.65 -3.34 -21.54
N ASP A 97 2.93 -3.47 -21.92
CA ASP A 97 4.03 -2.66 -21.38
C ASP A 97 4.03 -1.22 -21.95
N ARG A 98 3.07 -0.41 -21.53
CA ARG A 98 2.96 1.00 -21.93
C ARG A 98 3.98 1.85 -21.17
N ALA A 99 4.73 2.67 -21.89
CA ALA A 99 5.58 3.66 -21.26
C ALA A 99 4.75 4.83 -20.70
N LYS A 100 5.09 5.29 -19.51
CA LYS A 100 4.59 6.53 -18.89
C LYS A 100 4.57 7.67 -19.92
N ARG A 101 3.50 8.46 -20.01
CA ARG A 101 3.43 9.64 -20.90
C ARG A 101 4.32 10.77 -20.35
N SER A 102 4.53 11.82 -21.16
CA SER A 102 5.29 13.00 -20.72
C SER A 102 4.65 13.61 -19.46
N GLY A 103 5.46 13.98 -18.47
CA GLY A 103 5.01 14.49 -17.16
C GLY A 103 4.54 13.42 -16.17
N MET A 104 4.12 12.23 -16.63
CA MET A 104 3.63 11.17 -15.75
C MET A 104 4.70 10.63 -14.80
N HIS A 105 5.97 10.59 -15.24
CA HIS A 105 7.04 10.13 -14.36
C HIS A 105 7.23 11.07 -13.16
N GLU A 106 7.29 12.38 -13.42
CA GLU A 106 7.40 13.39 -12.39
C GLU A 106 6.21 13.36 -11.43
N LEU A 107 4.99 13.31 -11.98
CA LEU A 107 3.76 13.22 -11.18
C LEU A 107 3.79 12.03 -10.22
N ALA A 108 4.05 10.83 -10.75
CA ALA A 108 4.07 9.61 -9.92
C ALA A 108 5.16 9.68 -8.84
N SER A 109 6.35 10.18 -9.19
CA SER A 109 7.45 10.31 -8.23
C SER A 109 7.19 11.34 -7.13
N LEU A 110 6.52 12.45 -7.44
CA LEU A 110 6.13 13.42 -6.43
C LEU A 110 4.94 12.92 -5.59
N GLN A 111 4.07 12.09 -6.15
CA GLN A 111 3.01 11.41 -5.40
C GLN A 111 3.59 10.43 -4.37
N ASP A 112 4.62 9.65 -4.74
CA ASP A 112 5.32 8.76 -3.81
C ASP A 112 5.80 9.55 -2.57
N VAL A 113 6.44 10.70 -2.80
CA VAL A 113 6.94 11.60 -1.74
C VAL A 113 5.80 12.23 -0.94
N ALA A 114 4.71 12.66 -1.59
CA ALA A 114 3.56 13.28 -0.93
C ALA A 114 2.89 12.34 0.09
N HIS A 115 2.87 11.03 -0.19
CA HIS A 115 2.33 10.04 0.74
C HIS A 115 3.35 9.54 1.78
N GLY A 116 4.59 10.05 1.77
CA GLY A 116 5.60 9.78 2.79
C GLY A 116 6.77 8.89 2.36
N SER A 117 7.00 8.68 1.06
CA SER A 117 8.26 8.06 0.61
C SER A 117 9.43 9.02 0.84
N GLN A 118 10.51 8.52 1.43
CA GLN A 118 11.75 9.28 1.65
C GLN A 118 12.72 9.24 0.46
N GLY A 119 12.28 8.70 -0.67
CA GLY A 119 13.08 8.64 -1.88
C GLY A 119 12.30 8.15 -3.09
N VAL A 120 12.94 8.24 -4.25
CA VAL A 120 12.44 7.72 -5.53
C VAL A 120 13.55 6.85 -6.11
N LEU A 121 13.45 5.53 -5.89
CA LEU A 121 14.43 4.56 -6.37
C LEU A 121 13.87 3.82 -7.59
N TYR A 122 14.78 3.30 -8.42
CA TYR A 122 14.41 2.69 -9.69
C TYR A 122 14.95 1.27 -9.80
N PHE A 123 14.07 0.37 -10.21
CA PHE A 123 14.49 -0.77 -11.01
C PHE A 123 14.41 -0.34 -12.50
N GLN A 124 15.52 -0.16 -13.20
CA GLN A 124 16.91 -0.30 -12.77
C GLN A 124 17.75 0.86 -13.29
N LEU A 125 19.01 0.96 -12.82
CA LEU A 125 19.92 2.00 -13.27
C LEU A 125 20.19 1.89 -14.78
N ARG A 126 20.51 0.71 -15.29
CA ARG A 126 20.82 0.48 -16.71
C ARG A 126 20.09 -0.74 -17.21
N ALA A 127 19.46 -0.65 -18.39
CA ALA A 127 18.76 -1.77 -18.99
C ALA A 127 19.71 -2.95 -19.20
N SER A 128 19.28 -4.14 -18.78
CA SER A 128 19.99 -5.38 -19.04
C SER A 128 20.16 -5.60 -20.55
N ARG A 129 21.29 -6.22 -20.94
CA ARG A 129 21.55 -6.56 -22.36
C ARG A 129 20.79 -7.80 -22.84
N GLY A 130 20.39 -8.68 -21.92
CA GLY A 130 19.70 -9.93 -22.22
C GLY A 130 18.97 -10.49 -21.00
N SER A 131 18.39 -11.68 -21.15
CA SER A 131 17.54 -12.34 -20.15
C SER A 131 16.16 -11.68 -19.96
N SER A 132 15.39 -12.18 -18.99
CA SER A 132 13.95 -11.94 -18.82
C SER A 132 13.56 -10.47 -18.76
N GLU A 133 14.42 -9.59 -18.25
CA GLU A 133 14.11 -8.18 -17.99
C GLU A 133 14.89 -7.20 -18.90
N MET A 134 15.44 -7.67 -20.03
CA MET A 134 16.17 -6.80 -20.97
C MET A 134 15.34 -5.66 -21.57
N PHE A 135 14.01 -5.76 -21.51
CA PHE A 135 13.08 -4.74 -21.98
C PHE A 135 12.44 -3.92 -20.85
N HIS A 136 12.75 -4.22 -19.58
CA HIS A 136 12.30 -3.42 -18.45
C HIS A 136 12.89 -2.01 -18.56
N GLY A 137 12.10 -0.99 -18.26
CA GLY A 137 12.54 0.40 -18.25
C GLY A 137 13.71 0.62 -17.30
N ALA A 138 14.60 1.51 -17.69
CA ALA A 138 15.76 1.87 -16.88
C ALA A 138 16.09 3.36 -17.04
N VAL A 139 16.86 3.91 -16.10
CA VAL A 139 17.37 5.27 -16.20
C VAL A 139 18.27 5.39 -17.45
N ILE A 140 19.11 4.37 -17.67
CA ILE A 140 20.06 4.29 -18.77
C ILE A 140 19.65 3.18 -19.73
N GLU A 141 18.94 3.55 -20.80
CA GLU A 141 18.50 2.65 -21.87
C GLU A 141 19.66 2.22 -22.79
N ASN A 142 19.45 1.13 -23.54
CA ASN A 142 20.47 0.52 -24.40
C ASN A 142 20.89 1.37 -25.61
N ARG A 143 20.07 2.33 -26.05
CA ARG A 143 20.35 3.20 -27.22
C ARG A 143 20.21 4.67 -26.86
N HIS A 144 21.26 5.45 -27.11
CA HIS A 144 21.32 6.91 -26.88
C HIS A 144 20.73 7.34 -25.54
N PRO A 145 21.19 6.76 -24.41
CA PRO A 145 20.54 6.92 -23.11
C PRO A 145 20.30 8.38 -22.74
N GLU A 146 21.27 9.26 -22.97
CA GLU A 146 21.22 10.70 -22.68
C GLU A 146 20.16 11.46 -23.49
N LYS A 147 19.72 10.90 -24.64
CA LYS A 147 18.70 11.50 -25.49
C LYS A 147 17.29 11.00 -25.15
N THR A 148 17.18 9.92 -24.39
CA THR A 148 15.87 9.33 -24.04
C THR A 148 15.06 10.26 -23.14
N ARG A 149 13.73 10.19 -23.28
CA ARG A 149 12.83 10.89 -22.36
C ARG A 149 12.97 10.39 -20.93
N ALA A 150 13.13 9.08 -20.73
CA ALA A 150 13.31 8.50 -19.39
C ALA A 150 14.49 9.14 -18.64
N PHE A 151 15.66 9.27 -19.28
CA PHE A 151 16.82 9.92 -18.68
C PHE A 151 16.56 11.40 -18.33
N LYS A 152 15.86 12.13 -19.21
CA LYS A 152 15.49 13.54 -18.97
C LYS A 152 14.46 13.69 -17.84
N ASP A 153 13.45 12.84 -17.80
CA ASP A 153 12.41 12.85 -16.76
C ASP A 153 13.04 12.51 -15.40
N VAL A 154 13.92 11.51 -15.32
CA VAL A 154 14.67 11.17 -14.10
C VAL A 154 15.57 12.33 -13.66
N THR A 155 16.26 12.98 -14.60
CA THR A 155 17.09 14.16 -14.32
C THR A 155 16.24 15.29 -13.75
N LYS A 156 15.03 15.48 -14.27
CA LYS A 156 14.08 16.48 -13.77
C LYS A 156 13.64 16.15 -12.34
N VAL A 157 13.21 14.91 -12.09
CA VAL A 157 12.83 14.44 -10.75
C VAL A 157 13.98 14.66 -9.76
N GLY A 158 15.22 14.31 -10.11
CA GLY A 158 16.38 14.57 -9.25
C GLY A 158 16.52 16.05 -8.84
N LYS A 159 16.37 16.98 -9.78
CA LYS A 159 16.39 18.43 -9.50
C LYS A 159 15.22 18.89 -8.64
N ASP A 160 14.05 18.27 -8.80
CA ASP A 160 12.88 18.61 -8.00
C ASP A 160 13.03 18.07 -6.57
N LEU A 161 13.57 16.87 -6.40
CA LEU A 161 13.93 16.27 -5.11
C LEU A 161 14.98 17.10 -4.34
N GLU A 162 16.00 17.64 -5.02
CA GLU A 162 16.97 18.56 -4.40
C GLU A 162 16.28 19.78 -3.77
N LYS A 163 15.30 20.37 -4.46
CA LYS A 163 14.55 21.55 -3.97
C LYS A 163 13.68 21.23 -2.77
N ILE A 164 13.13 20.02 -2.70
CA ILE A 164 12.23 19.61 -1.61
C ILE A 164 12.94 18.76 -0.54
N SER A 165 14.26 18.64 -0.59
CA SER A 165 15.04 17.84 0.36
C SER A 165 14.76 18.07 1.86
N PRO A 166 14.35 19.27 2.34
CA PRO A 166 13.93 19.44 3.73
C PRO A 166 12.76 18.55 4.17
N ILE A 167 11.93 18.06 3.23
CA ILE A 167 10.78 17.18 3.53
C ILE A 167 11.22 15.87 4.20
N VAL A 168 12.45 15.41 3.95
CA VAL A 168 12.99 14.18 4.55
C VAL A 168 13.05 14.26 6.08
N ALA A 169 13.18 15.47 6.64
CA ALA A 169 13.20 15.71 8.08
C ALA A 169 11.79 15.85 8.69
N THR A 170 10.73 15.76 7.89
CA THR A 170 9.34 15.88 8.33
C THR A 170 8.67 14.52 8.44
N ASN A 171 7.61 14.43 9.25
CA ASN A 171 6.74 13.25 9.30
C ASN A 171 5.48 13.48 8.48
N TYR A 172 4.87 12.40 8.03
CA TYR A 172 3.55 12.42 7.41
C TYR A 172 2.49 13.05 8.33
N ALA A 173 1.43 13.58 7.71
CA ALA A 173 0.30 14.17 8.44
C ALA A 173 -0.43 13.08 9.23
N LYS A 174 -0.63 13.30 10.53
CA LYS A 174 -1.36 12.35 11.39
C LYS A 174 -2.80 12.22 10.93
N ALA A 175 -3.21 11.00 10.59
CA ALA A 175 -4.58 10.69 10.21
C ALA A 175 -5.52 10.66 11.41
N LYS A 176 -6.78 11.10 11.18
CA LYS A 176 -7.90 10.95 12.11
C LYS A 176 -8.92 9.92 11.65
N VAL A 177 -8.71 9.36 10.46
CA VAL A 177 -9.49 8.29 9.86
C VAL A 177 -8.58 7.10 9.70
N ALA A 178 -9.04 5.91 10.08
CA ALA A 178 -8.36 4.67 9.75
C ALA A 178 -9.27 3.67 9.04
N ILE A 179 -8.69 2.92 8.11
CA ILE A 179 -9.31 1.75 7.49
C ILE A 179 -8.73 0.51 8.16
N VAL A 180 -9.60 -0.36 8.68
CA VAL A 180 -9.15 -1.64 9.22
C VAL A 180 -8.97 -2.65 8.10
N PHE A 181 -7.77 -3.20 7.98
CA PHE A 181 -7.46 -4.32 7.09
C PHE A 181 -6.89 -5.48 7.90
N SER A 182 -7.41 -6.68 7.63
CA SER A 182 -6.97 -7.93 8.24
C SER A 182 -6.66 -8.93 7.15
N TYR A 183 -5.41 -9.42 7.11
CA TYR A 183 -5.02 -10.52 6.23
C TYR A 183 -5.82 -11.79 6.53
N ASP A 184 -6.02 -12.10 7.81
CA ASP A 184 -6.76 -13.29 8.24
C ASP A 184 -8.24 -13.22 7.79
N SER A 185 -8.89 -12.06 7.93
CA SER A 185 -10.25 -11.87 7.41
C SER A 185 -10.32 -11.84 5.90
N TYR A 186 -9.30 -11.30 5.22
CA TYR A 186 -9.22 -11.35 3.76
C TYR A 186 -9.11 -12.80 3.28
N TRP A 187 -8.21 -13.59 3.86
CA TRP A 187 -8.01 -14.99 3.47
C TRP A 187 -9.23 -15.87 3.77
N ALA A 188 -9.81 -15.76 4.96
CA ALA A 188 -11.02 -16.50 5.31
C ALA A 188 -12.17 -16.19 4.33
N LEU A 189 -12.39 -14.90 4.05
CA LEU A 189 -13.42 -14.52 3.09
C LEU A 189 -13.09 -15.03 1.69
N GLN A 190 -11.83 -15.00 1.24
CA GLN A 190 -11.47 -15.48 -0.10
C GLN A 190 -11.63 -16.99 -0.26
N GLU A 191 -11.33 -17.78 0.77
CA GLU A 191 -11.45 -19.24 0.76
C GLU A 191 -12.91 -19.73 0.88
N ALA A 192 -13.77 -18.97 1.56
CA ALA A 192 -15.16 -19.37 1.77
C ALA A 192 -15.91 -19.62 0.44
N GLU A 193 -16.51 -20.80 0.25
CA GLU A 193 -17.36 -21.12 -0.92
C GLU A 193 -18.72 -20.39 -0.84
N SER A 194 -18.71 -19.07 -1.06
CA SER A 194 -19.87 -18.22 -0.80
C SER A 194 -19.87 -16.91 -1.60
N TYR A 195 -21.04 -16.28 -1.65
CA TYR A 195 -21.32 -14.96 -2.25
C TYR A 195 -21.02 -14.84 -3.76
N SER A 196 -19.74 -14.76 -4.12
CA SER A 196 -19.27 -14.57 -5.49
C SER A 196 -17.82 -15.01 -5.62
N GLU A 197 -17.42 -15.49 -6.79
CA GLU A 197 -16.01 -15.67 -7.16
C GLU A 197 -15.23 -14.34 -7.16
N ASN A 198 -15.93 -13.20 -7.24
CA ASN A 198 -15.35 -11.87 -7.31
C ASN A 198 -15.71 -11.02 -6.07
N LYS A 199 -15.21 -11.42 -4.89
CA LYS A 199 -15.55 -10.78 -3.59
C LYS A 199 -15.07 -9.34 -3.45
N LYS A 200 -13.98 -8.98 -4.14
CA LYS A 200 -13.52 -7.58 -4.34
C LYS A 200 -13.32 -6.76 -3.04
N VAL A 201 -12.77 -7.38 -2.00
CA VAL A 201 -12.55 -6.72 -0.68
C VAL A 201 -11.74 -5.44 -0.82
N TRP A 202 -10.61 -5.49 -1.52
CA TRP A 202 -9.76 -4.31 -1.70
C TRP A 202 -10.42 -3.21 -2.53
N GLN A 203 -11.18 -3.57 -3.57
CA GLN A 203 -11.92 -2.59 -4.36
C GLN A 203 -13.08 -1.98 -3.58
N THR A 204 -13.67 -2.70 -2.61
CA THR A 204 -14.60 -2.11 -1.64
C THR A 204 -13.87 -1.09 -0.76
N ILE A 205 -12.68 -1.41 -0.24
CA ILE A 205 -11.82 -0.45 0.48
C ILE A 205 -11.53 0.79 -0.38
N GLN A 206 -11.17 0.62 -1.66
CA GLN A 206 -10.93 1.73 -2.61
C GLN A 206 -12.14 2.66 -2.75
N LYS A 207 -13.37 2.10 -2.74
CA LYS A 207 -14.60 2.92 -2.81
C LYS A 207 -14.78 3.77 -1.55
N HIS A 208 -14.49 3.23 -0.36
CA HIS A 208 -14.57 4.00 0.88
C HIS A 208 -13.47 5.06 0.97
N TYR A 209 -12.25 4.71 0.57
CA TYR A 209 -11.11 5.63 0.57
C TYR A 209 -11.33 6.85 -0.34
N ARG A 210 -12.06 6.69 -1.45
CA ARG A 210 -12.31 7.75 -2.43
C ARG A 210 -12.78 9.06 -1.82
N TYR A 211 -13.72 9.02 -0.89
CA TYR A 211 -14.22 10.26 -0.28
C TYR A 211 -13.09 11.05 0.39
N PHE A 212 -12.23 10.36 1.14
CA PHE A 212 -11.13 11.00 1.86
C PHE A 212 -10.06 11.53 0.91
N TYR A 213 -9.72 10.76 -0.13
CA TYR A 213 -8.78 11.19 -1.16
C TYR A 213 -9.27 12.43 -1.92
N ASP A 214 -10.54 12.43 -2.35
CA ASP A 214 -11.15 13.55 -3.10
C ASP A 214 -11.27 14.84 -2.24
N HIS A 215 -11.05 14.76 -0.92
CA HIS A 215 -11.10 15.89 0.03
C HIS A 215 -9.77 16.12 0.78
N ASP A 216 -8.67 15.52 0.32
CA ASP A 216 -7.32 15.66 0.92
C ASP A 216 -7.27 15.29 2.42
N ILE A 217 -8.11 14.35 2.86
CA ILE A 217 -8.16 13.89 4.26
C ILE A 217 -7.17 12.72 4.44
N PRO A 218 -6.17 12.83 5.34
CA PRO A 218 -5.23 11.74 5.60
C PRO A 218 -5.93 10.51 6.20
N VAL A 219 -5.59 9.34 5.67
CA VAL A 219 -6.09 8.03 6.12
C VAL A 219 -4.91 7.14 6.44
N ASP A 220 -4.98 6.45 7.58
CA ASP A 220 -4.06 5.37 7.91
C ASP A 220 -4.77 4.00 7.79
N PHE A 221 -3.98 2.94 7.72
CA PHE A 221 -4.45 1.57 7.87
C PHE A 221 -4.09 1.04 9.25
N VAL A 222 -4.97 0.21 9.80
CA VAL A 222 -4.72 -0.49 11.06
C VAL A 222 -5.12 -1.96 10.94
N SER A 223 -4.47 -2.81 11.74
CA SER A 223 -4.86 -4.19 11.98
C SER A 223 -5.81 -4.29 13.18
N PRO A 224 -6.52 -5.43 13.35
CA PRO A 224 -7.25 -5.72 14.58
C PRO A 224 -6.42 -5.61 15.86
N GLU A 225 -5.10 -5.76 15.77
CA GLU A 225 -4.17 -5.71 16.92
C GLU A 225 -3.77 -4.29 17.30
N ASP A 226 -3.89 -3.30 16.41
CA ASP A 226 -3.39 -1.93 16.62
C ASP A 226 -4.32 -1.06 17.49
N GLU A 227 -3.78 -0.01 18.12
CA GLU A 227 -4.56 0.91 18.96
C GLU A 227 -5.47 1.83 18.14
N PHE A 228 -6.75 1.93 18.54
CA PHE A 228 -7.78 2.70 17.83
C PHE A 228 -8.04 4.10 18.40
N SER A 229 -7.63 4.35 19.65
CA SER A 229 -7.98 5.55 20.41
C SER A 229 -7.55 6.88 19.80
N GLN A 230 -6.61 6.87 18.86
CA GLN A 230 -6.13 8.07 18.17
C GLN A 230 -7.02 8.51 16.99
N TYR A 231 -7.89 7.63 16.49
CA TYR A 231 -8.72 7.84 15.31
C TYR A 231 -10.15 8.21 15.69
N ASP A 232 -10.67 9.27 15.06
CA ASP A 232 -12.03 9.76 15.27
C ASP A 232 -13.04 8.93 14.47
N LEU A 233 -12.58 8.21 13.44
CA LEU A 233 -13.39 7.34 12.57
C LEU A 233 -12.63 6.08 12.16
N LEU A 234 -13.23 4.92 12.38
CA LEU A 234 -12.85 3.63 11.81
C LEU A 234 -13.79 3.23 10.68
N ILE A 235 -13.20 2.85 9.54
CA ILE A 235 -13.88 2.24 8.42
C ILE A 235 -13.51 0.74 8.42
N VAL A 236 -14.50 -0.15 8.45
CA VAL A 236 -14.31 -1.60 8.60
C VAL A 236 -15.02 -2.36 7.47
N PRO A 237 -14.54 -2.27 6.20
CA PRO A 237 -15.25 -2.84 5.06
C PRO A 237 -15.05 -4.36 5.00
N MET A 238 -16.16 -5.08 4.87
CA MET A 238 -16.22 -6.53 4.61
C MET A 238 -15.31 -7.35 5.54
N HIS A 239 -15.27 -7.00 6.82
CA HIS A 239 -14.41 -7.66 7.80
C HIS A 239 -15.09 -8.95 8.28
N PHE A 240 -15.11 -9.92 7.38
CA PHE A 240 -15.81 -11.19 7.45
C PHE A 240 -15.52 -12.00 8.72
N LEU A 241 -14.24 -12.11 9.08
CA LEU A 241 -13.77 -12.85 10.26
C LEU A 241 -13.49 -11.88 11.38
N MET A 242 -14.24 -11.99 12.48
CA MET A 242 -14.02 -11.17 13.67
C MET A 242 -13.91 -12.08 14.89
N SER A 243 -12.78 -12.03 15.60
CA SER A 243 -12.67 -12.72 16.88
C SER A 243 -13.51 -12.04 17.95
N LYS A 244 -13.86 -12.76 19.01
CA LYS A 244 -14.54 -12.18 20.19
C LYS A 244 -13.76 -11.01 20.79
N SER A 245 -12.44 -11.14 20.88
CA SER A 245 -11.56 -10.08 21.39
C SER A 245 -11.58 -8.82 20.51
N TYR A 246 -11.68 -8.98 19.19
CA TYR A 246 -11.77 -7.84 18.28
C TYR A 246 -13.14 -7.16 18.34
N LEU A 247 -14.22 -7.94 18.47
CA LEU A 247 -15.57 -7.44 18.70
C LEU A 247 -15.64 -6.59 19.98
N GLU A 248 -15.14 -7.10 21.11
CA GLU A 248 -15.05 -6.35 22.38
C GLU A 248 -14.21 -5.07 22.23
N LYS A 249 -13.14 -5.11 21.44
CA LYS A 249 -12.27 -3.95 21.19
C LYS A 249 -13.00 -2.87 20.38
N ILE A 250 -13.76 -3.25 19.36
CA ILE A 250 -14.61 -2.33 18.60
C ILE A 250 -15.70 -1.71 19.49
N ASP A 251 -16.40 -2.54 20.28
CA ASP A 251 -17.45 -2.06 21.20
C ASP A 251 -16.89 -1.04 22.20
N ASN A 252 -15.72 -1.34 22.78
CA ASN A 252 -15.02 -0.38 23.64
C ASN A 252 -14.60 0.90 22.91
N TYR A 253 -14.16 0.82 21.65
CA TYR A 253 -13.84 2.01 20.86
C TYR A 253 -15.08 2.90 20.68
N VAL A 254 -16.23 2.33 20.34
CA VAL A 254 -17.49 3.07 20.14
C VAL A 254 -18.01 3.66 21.47
N LYS A 255 -17.94 2.90 22.57
CA LYS A 255 -18.31 3.39 23.92
C LYS A 255 -17.47 4.57 24.38
N ASN A 256 -16.25 4.71 23.86
CA ASN A 256 -15.35 5.84 24.12
C ASN A 256 -15.41 6.92 23.02
N ASP A 257 -16.61 7.20 22.49
CA ASP A 257 -16.92 8.21 21.49
C ASP A 257 -16.29 8.00 20.09
N GLY A 258 -15.70 6.83 19.84
CA GLY A 258 -15.22 6.42 18.52
C GLY A 258 -16.37 6.22 17.53
N LYS A 259 -16.16 6.56 16.26
CA LYS A 259 -17.17 6.35 15.19
C LYS A 259 -16.74 5.19 14.33
N LEU A 260 -17.65 4.25 14.10
CA LEU A 260 -17.38 3.08 13.27
C LEU A 260 -18.36 3.01 12.10
N VAL A 261 -17.83 2.68 10.92
CA VAL A 261 -18.59 2.35 9.73
C VAL A 261 -18.21 0.94 9.27
N GLY A 262 -19.10 -0.02 9.53
CA GLY A 262 -19.04 -1.36 8.96
C GLY A 262 -19.78 -1.46 7.62
N THR A 263 -19.67 -2.60 6.95
CA THR A 263 -20.43 -2.88 5.71
C THR A 263 -21.06 -4.26 5.76
N TYR A 264 -21.75 -4.64 4.67
CA TYR A 264 -22.12 -6.03 4.40
C TYR A 264 -20.91 -6.98 4.53
N ILE A 265 -21.19 -8.25 4.87
CA ILE A 265 -20.19 -9.32 5.03
C ILE A 265 -19.13 -8.95 6.10
N SER A 266 -19.60 -8.56 7.28
CA SER A 266 -18.75 -8.26 8.45
C SER A 266 -19.24 -9.07 9.65
N GLY A 267 -18.33 -9.62 10.45
CA GLY A 267 -18.67 -10.36 11.67
C GLY A 267 -19.46 -11.65 11.43
N VAL A 268 -19.13 -12.39 10.37
CA VAL A 268 -19.85 -13.61 9.97
C VAL A 268 -19.30 -14.85 10.68
N VAL A 269 -17.97 -14.92 10.83
CA VAL A 269 -17.25 -16.06 11.42
C VAL A 269 -16.27 -15.59 12.50
N ASP A 270 -15.92 -16.51 13.41
CA ASP A 270 -14.88 -16.31 14.42
C ASP A 270 -13.47 -16.62 13.87
N GLU A 271 -12.44 -16.50 14.73
CA GLU A 271 -11.04 -16.73 14.36
C GLU A 271 -10.70 -18.13 13.81
N ASN A 272 -11.62 -19.10 13.93
CA ASN A 272 -11.47 -20.45 13.40
C ASN A 272 -12.35 -20.69 12.16
N ASP A 273 -12.86 -19.63 11.53
CA ASP A 273 -13.81 -19.68 10.41
C ASP A 273 -15.13 -20.40 10.76
N LEU A 274 -15.50 -20.41 12.06
CA LEU A 274 -16.77 -20.96 12.51
C LEU A 274 -17.83 -19.86 12.52
N ALA A 275 -18.98 -20.13 11.90
CA ALA A 275 -20.09 -19.20 11.84
C ALA A 275 -20.60 -18.84 13.24
N TYR A 276 -20.85 -17.54 13.47
CA TYR A 276 -21.60 -17.11 14.64
C TYR A 276 -23.04 -17.62 14.56
N MET A 277 -23.50 -18.27 15.64
CA MET A 277 -24.77 -18.99 15.67
C MET A 277 -25.88 -18.18 16.35
N ASN A 278 -27.13 -18.41 15.90
CA ASN A 278 -28.39 -17.86 16.40
C ASN A 278 -28.62 -16.37 16.11
N GLU A 279 -27.73 -15.50 16.59
CA GLU A 279 -27.84 -14.05 16.45
C GLU A 279 -26.50 -13.49 15.97
N TRP A 280 -26.54 -12.29 15.35
CA TRP A 280 -25.32 -11.53 15.13
C TRP A 280 -24.67 -11.18 16.47
N PRO A 281 -23.32 -11.10 16.54
CA PRO A 281 -22.63 -10.69 17.76
C PRO A 281 -23.22 -9.39 18.31
N LYS A 282 -23.48 -9.33 19.62
CA LYS A 282 -24.19 -8.21 20.25
C LYS A 282 -23.32 -6.95 20.35
N GLU A 283 -22.02 -7.13 20.22
CA GLU A 283 -20.98 -6.10 20.22
C GLU A 283 -20.91 -5.32 18.90
N LEU A 284 -21.65 -5.73 17.86
CA LEU A 284 -21.74 -5.04 16.55
C LEU A 284 -22.94 -4.10 16.44
#